data_AF-A0A6B3EXH2-F1
#
_entry.id   AF-A0A6B3EXH2-F1
#
_cell.length_a   1.000
_cell.length_b   1.000
_cell.length_c   1.000
_cell.angle_alpha   90.00
_cell.angle_beta   90.00
_cell.angle_gamma   90.00
#
_symmetry.space_group_name_H-M   'P 1'
#
loop_
_entity.id
_entity.type
_entity.pdbx_description
1 polymer ?
#
loop_
_entity_poly.entity_id
_entity_poly.type
_entity_poly.pdbx_seq_one_letter_code
_entity_poly.pdbx_strand_id
1 'polypeptide(L)' 'MFGIGERDFLVDGRPVRLLSGALHYFRVHEEQWAHRLGMLRALGLNCVETYVPWNLHEPERGRYEDVAALGRFL' A
#
# COMPACT_ATOMS: atom_id res chain seq x y z
N MET A 1 8.85 3.63 14.57
CA MET A 1 9.05 4.97 13.96
C MET A 1 9.86 4.83 12.68
N PHE A 2 9.37 5.42 11.59
CA PHE A 2 10.10 5.51 10.32
C PHE A 2 11.02 6.75 10.31
N GLY A 3 12.19 6.65 9.71
CA GLY A 3 13.14 7.75 9.58
C GLY A 3 13.96 7.66 8.30
N ILE A 4 14.62 8.77 7.96
CA ILE A 4 15.54 8.86 6.82
C ILE A 4 16.91 9.20 7.41
N GLY A 5 17.85 8.25 7.33
CA GLY A 5 19.25 8.47 7.67
C GLY A 5 20.02 9.07 6.48
N GLU A 6 21.32 9.27 6.64
CA GLU A 6 22.16 9.84 5.56
C GLU A 6 22.21 8.97 4.30
N ARG A 7 22.06 7.65 4.46
CA ARG A 7 22.20 6.66 3.38
C ARG A 7 21.07 5.65 3.30
N ASP A 8 20.32 5.47 4.38
CA ASP A 8 19.36 4.38 4.55
C ASP A 8 18.03 4.89 5.09
N PHE A 9 16.97 4.17 4.76
CA PHE A 9 15.72 4.29 5.51
C PHE A 9 15.84 3.55 6.84
N LEU A 10 15.19 4.06 7.87
CA LEU A 10 15.20 3.50 9.22
C LEU A 10 13.79 3.07 9.60
N VAL A 11 13.65 1.85 10.12
CA VAL A 11 12.43 1.40 10.80
C VAL A 11 12.81 0.98 12.21
N ASP A 12 12.24 1.69 13.19
CA ASP A 12 12.55 1.56 14.62
C ASP A 12 14.06 1.73 14.89
N GLY A 13 14.67 2.73 14.26
CA GLY A 13 16.09 3.07 14.40
C GLY A 13 17.05 2.12 13.69
N ARG A 14 16.56 1.08 13.00
CA ARG A 14 17.40 0.11 12.28
C ARG A 14 17.40 0.38 10.77
N PRO A 15 18.58 0.39 10.11
CA PRO A 15 18.66 0.49 8.66
C PRO A 15 17.89 -0.62 7.96
N VAL A 16 17.15 -0.24 6.92
CA VAL A 16 16.36 -1.14 6.09
C VAL A 16 16.47 -0.71 4.63
N ARG A 17 16.70 -1.69 3.75
CA ARG A 17 16.51 -1.53 2.32
C ARG A 17 15.04 -1.76 2.00
N LEU A 18 14.35 -0.72 1.51
CA LEU A 18 12.99 -0.86 1.02
C LEU A 18 13.00 -1.56 -0.34
N LEU A 19 12.34 -2.71 -0.41
CA LEU A 19 12.07 -3.46 -1.63
C LEU A 19 10.57 -3.41 -1.85
N SER A 20 10.15 -2.51 -2.73
CA SER A 20 8.74 -2.19 -2.99
C SER A 20 8.18 -2.99 -4.17
N GLY A 21 6.88 -3.31 -4.10
CA GLY A 21 6.09 -3.77 -5.24
C GLY A 21 4.72 -3.12 -5.26
N ALA A 22 4.24 -2.77 -6.46
CA ALA A 22 2.95 -2.12 -6.63
C ALA A 22 1.78 -3.10 -6.51
N LEU A 23 0.82 -2.78 -5.64
CA LEU A 23 -0.47 -3.46 -5.55
C LEU A 23 -1.58 -2.43 -5.38
N HIS A 24 -2.27 -2.11 -6.47
CA HIS A 24 -3.40 -1.19 -6.47
C HIS A 24 -4.66 -1.92 -6.03
N TYR A 25 -5.07 -1.76 -4.76
CA TYR A 25 -6.22 -2.47 -4.17
C TYR A 25 -7.50 -2.35 -5.03
N PHE A 26 -7.73 -1.18 -5.61
CA PHE A 26 -8.88 -0.89 -6.48
C PHE A 26 -8.86 -1.58 -7.84
N ARG A 27 -7.79 -2.33 -8.17
CA ARG A 27 -7.67 -3.14 -9.40
C ARG A 27 -7.69 -4.65 -9.12
N VAL A 28 -7.88 -5.05 -7.87
CA VAL A 28 -7.86 -6.45 -7.44
C VAL A 28 -9.09 -6.70 -6.56
N HIS A 29 -9.78 -7.81 -6.76
CA HIS A 29 -10.90 -8.17 -5.87
C HIS A 29 -10.43 -8.32 -4.42
N GLU A 30 -11.23 -7.81 -3.48
CA GLU A 30 -10.89 -7.76 -2.05
C GLU A 30 -10.49 -9.13 -1.47
N GLU A 31 -11.21 -10.18 -1.85
CA GLU A 31 -10.92 -11.58 -1.48
C GLU A 31 -9.52 -12.07 -1.90
N GLN A 32 -8.90 -11.42 -2.89
CA GLN A 32 -7.59 -11.78 -3.41
C GLN A 32 -6.44 -10.98 -2.78
N TRP A 33 -6.70 -9.89 -2.04
CA TRP A 33 -5.63 -9.01 -1.53
C TRP A 33 -4.64 -9.76 -0.65
N ALA A 34 -5.12 -10.56 0.30
CA ALA A 34 -4.26 -11.36 1.18
C ALA A 34 -3.33 -12.29 0.40
N HIS A 35 -3.85 -12.94 -0.65
CA HIS A 35 -3.04 -13.79 -1.52
C HIS A 35 -1.99 -12.99 -2.29
N ARG A 36 -2.34 -11.83 -2.88
CA ARG A 36 -1.38 -10.99 -3.61
C ARG A 36 -0.30 -10.41 -2.71
N LEU A 37 -0.65 -9.96 -1.51
CA LEU A 37 0.31 -9.51 -0.49
C LEU A 37 1.25 -10.65 -0.07
N GLY A 38 0.72 -11.87 0.08
CA GLY A 38 1.51 -13.07 0.32
C GLY A 38 2.53 -13.35 -0.79
N MET A 39 2.14 -13.18 -2.06
CA MET A 39 3.04 -13.32 -3.21
C MET A 39 4.16 -12.27 -3.21
N LEU A 40 3.86 -11.00 -2.92
CA LEU A 40 4.89 -9.95 -2.80
C LEU A 40 5.90 -10.28 -1.69
N ARG A 41 5.41 -10.74 -0.54
CA ARG A 41 6.26 -11.19 0.56
C ARG A 41 7.13 -12.39 0.17
N ALA A 42 6.58 -13.35 -0.57
CA ALA A 42 7.32 -14.52 -1.06
C ALA A 42 8.43 -14.16 -2.06
N LEU A 43 8.27 -13.04 -2.80
CA LEU A 43 9.32 -12.45 -3.64
C LEU A 43 10.42 -11.71 -2.84
N GLY A 44 10.30 -11.63 -1.52
CA GLY A 44 11.25 -10.93 -0.65
C GLY A 44 10.99 -9.43 -0.52
N LEU A 45 9.82 -8.94 -0.96
CA LEU A 45 9.45 -7.54 -0.82
C LEU A 45 9.00 -7.26 0.62
N ASN A 46 9.32 -6.06 1.10
CA ASN A 46 9.01 -5.60 2.45
C ASN A 46 8.21 -4.29 2.47
N CYS A 47 7.91 -3.75 1.28
CA CYS A 47 7.15 -2.54 1.09
C CYS A 47 6.13 -2.79 -0.02
N VAL A 48 4.93 -2.23 0.13
CA VAL A 48 3.88 -2.25 -0.89
C VAL A 48 3.53 -0.81 -1.21
N GLU A 49 3.49 -0.47 -2.49
CA GLU A 49 3.02 0.82 -2.96
C GLU A 49 1.63 0.69 -3.57
N THR A 50 0.74 1.64 -3.23
CA THR A 50 -0.58 1.76 -3.84
C THR A 50 -0.94 3.22 -4.03
N TYR A 51 -1.64 3.52 -5.12
CA TYR A 51 -2.36 4.79 -5.25
C TYR A 51 -3.68 4.75 -4.49
N VAL A 52 -4.19 5.93 -4.15
CA VAL A 52 -5.57 6.17 -3.75
C VAL A 52 -6.27 6.87 -4.92
N PRO A 53 -7.16 6.19 -5.65
CA PRO A 53 -7.82 6.76 -6.82
C PRO A 53 -8.95 7.70 -6.39
N TRP A 54 -8.65 8.99 -6.27
CA TRP A 54 -9.63 10.00 -5.85
C TRP A 54 -10.92 9.93 -6.68
N ASN A 55 -10.83 9.79 -8.00
CA ASN A 55 -12.00 9.70 -8.87
C ASN A 55 -12.91 8.48 -8.61
N LEU A 56 -12.44 7.41 -7.97
CA LEU A 56 -13.31 6.31 -7.55
C LEU A 56 -13.96 6.60 -6.20
N HIS A 57 -13.27 7.34 -5.33
CA HIS A 57 -13.74 7.67 -3.99
C HIS A 57 -14.57 8.95 -3.91
N GLU A 58 -14.46 9.83 -4.90
CA GLU A 58 -15.29 11.01 -5.10
C GLU A 58 -15.56 11.19 -6.60
N PRO A 59 -16.42 10.35 -7.21
CA PRO A 59 -16.68 10.40 -8.66
C PRO A 59 -17.34 11.72 -9.11
N GLU A 60 -18.07 12.37 -8.21
CA GLU A 60 -18.59 13.72 -8.38
C GLU A 60 -18.29 14.54 -7.15
N ARG A 61 -18.02 15.84 -7.32
CA ARG A 61 -17.66 16.76 -6.24
C ARG A 61 -18.66 16.66 -5.08
N GLY A 62 -18.16 16.28 -3.90
CA GLY A 62 -18.92 16.13 -2.67
C GLY A 62 -19.68 14.80 -2.52
N ARG A 63 -19.70 13.92 -3.53
CA ARG A 63 -20.26 12.57 -3.42
C ARG A 63 -19.13 11.56 -3.19
N TYR A 64 -19.08 10.98 -1.99
CA TYR A 64 -18.08 10.00 -1.62
C TYR A 64 -18.59 8.55 -1.77
N GLU A 65 -17.75 7.67 -2.34
CA GLU A 65 -18.07 6.26 -2.57
C GLU A 65 -16.95 5.35 -2.03
N ASP A 66 -17.34 4.34 -1.23
CA ASP A 66 -16.47 3.33 -0.58
C ASP A 66 -15.07 3.81 -0.15
N VAL A 67 -14.99 4.96 0.54
CA VAL A 67 -13.73 5.49 1.11
C VAL A 67 -13.09 4.51 2.11
N ALA A 68 -13.89 3.60 2.68
CA ALA A 68 -13.44 2.58 3.62
C ALA A 68 -12.59 1.48 2.95
N ALA A 69 -12.65 1.32 1.62
CA ALA A 69 -11.84 0.31 0.91
C ALA A 69 -10.35 0.44 1.18
N LEU A 70 -9.83 1.68 1.24
CA LEU A 70 -8.44 1.93 1.60
C LEU A 70 -8.12 1.40 3.01
N GLY A 71 -9.02 1.64 3.96
CA GLY A 71 -8.86 1.17 5.34
C GLY A 71 -9.00 -0.34 5.52
N ARG A 72 -9.73 -1.03 4.63
CA ARG A 72 -9.79 -2.50 4.61
C ARG A 72 -8.52 -3.12 4.02
N PHE A 73 -7.82 -2.38 3.16
CA PHE A 73 -6.57 -2.84 2.53
C PHE A 73 -5.32 -2.62 3.41
N LEU A 74 -5.28 -1.53 4.17
CA LEU A 74 -4.17 -1.16 5.08
C LEU A 74 -4.21 -1.96 6.39
#